data_AF-A0A424N672-F1
#
_entry.id   AF-A0A424N672-F1
#
_cell.length_a   1.000
_cell.length_b   1.000
_cell.length_c   1.000
_cell.angle_alpha   90.00
_cell.angle_beta   90.00
_cell.angle_gamma   90.00
#
_symmetry.space_group_name_H-M   'P 1'
#
loop_
_entity.id
_entity.type
_entity.pdbx_description
1 polymer ?
#
loop_
_entity_poly.entity_id
_entity_poly.type
_entity_poly.pdbx_seq_one_letter_code
_entity_poly.pdbx_strand_id
1 'polypeptide(L)'
;MVTAAQNKKNIKKNRRTIFEVEGKVTANKSKAYASRSIIEENRALILKNYTAAFMGNRQLANQNTDDIFRNRQALLSSIETSSDVEENFVASMINEANLDFLEHRAALNAAVLSANDKMIAVNAMLIEINDAIMAANEGIVKFNAKEIAKNTQILNGSLKPKSATPAKNAARVKKNAARGTAIGKAAAANSKKMDTLTSSMQANRKRIEKNAEKIMQRRADIVKNSSNISKNQERVAKAITS
;
A
#
# COMPACT_ATOMS: atom_id res chain seq x y z
N MET A 1 -16.93 57.21 9.46
CA MET A 1 -15.88 56.84 8.46
C MET A 1 -14.86 55.89 9.09
N VAL A 2 -14.23 54.99 8.32
CA VAL A 2 -13.22 54.06 8.86
C VAL A 2 -11.91 54.81 9.14
N THR A 3 -11.40 54.71 10.36
CA THR A 3 -10.20 55.45 10.81
C THR A 3 -8.93 54.62 10.76
N ALA A 4 -7.77 55.29 10.76
CA ALA A 4 -6.47 54.62 10.87
C ALA A 4 -6.32 53.83 12.18
N ALA A 5 -6.85 54.35 13.29
CA ALA A 5 -6.87 53.68 14.58
C ALA A 5 -7.67 52.36 14.54
N GLN A 6 -8.84 52.37 13.90
CA GLN A 6 -9.65 51.16 13.71
C GLN A 6 -8.93 50.10 12.86
N ASN A 7 -8.26 50.53 11.78
CA ASN A 7 -7.42 49.65 10.97
C ASN A 7 -6.29 49.04 11.80
N LYS A 8 -5.57 49.83 12.61
CA LYS A 8 -4.49 49.34 13.49
C LYS A 8 -4.98 48.25 14.45
N LYS A 9 -6.16 48.42 15.06
CA LYS A 9 -6.79 47.41 15.93
C LYS A 9 -7.10 46.12 15.16
N ASN A 10 -7.69 46.23 13.97
CA ASN A 10 -8.06 45.06 13.17
C ASN A 10 -6.85 44.35 12.55
N ILE A 11 -5.76 45.06 12.25
CA ILE A 11 -4.48 44.47 11.83
C ILE A 11 -3.90 43.62 12.96
N LYS A 12 -3.95 44.07 14.22
CA LYS A 12 -3.53 43.26 15.38
C LYS A 12 -4.36 41.96 15.49
N LYS A 13 -5.68 42.04 15.26
CA LYS A 13 -6.54 40.84 15.22
C LYS A 13 -6.11 39.87 14.11
N ASN A 14 -5.86 40.38 12.89
CA ASN A 14 -5.36 39.56 11.79
C ASN A 14 -4.03 38.88 12.14
N ARG A 15 -3.08 39.58 12.79
CA ARG A 15 -1.81 38.98 13.22
C ARG A 15 -2.01 37.82 14.19
N ARG A 16 -2.91 37.97 15.17
CA ARG A 16 -3.30 36.87 16.06
C ARG A 16 -3.87 35.68 15.28
N THR A 17 -4.81 35.92 14.37
CA THR A 17 -5.39 34.85 13.54
C THR A 17 -4.33 34.17 12.67
N ILE A 18 -3.39 34.92 12.09
CA ILE A 18 -2.28 34.37 11.31
C ILE A 18 -1.44 33.44 12.19
N PHE A 19 -1.01 33.89 13.37
CA PHE A 19 -0.23 33.09 14.31
C PHE A 19 -0.94 31.79 14.71
N GLU A 20 -2.23 31.86 15.05
CA GLU A 20 -3.04 30.68 15.40
C GLU A 20 -3.17 29.69 14.23
N VAL A 21 -3.30 30.19 13.00
CA VAL A 21 -3.47 29.36 11.81
C VAL A 21 -2.13 28.79 11.33
N GLU A 22 -1.03 29.52 11.44
CA GLU A 22 0.33 29.05 11.15
C GLU A 22 0.68 27.82 11.98
N GLY A 23 0.36 27.83 13.28
CA GLY A 23 0.54 26.67 14.16
C GLY A 23 -0.23 25.44 13.66
N LYS A 24 -1.50 25.61 13.27
CA LYS A 24 -2.35 24.52 12.75
C LYS A 24 -1.83 23.96 11.43
N VAL A 25 -1.45 24.83 10.49
CA VAL A 25 -0.92 24.44 9.18
C VAL A 25 0.41 23.71 9.33
N THR A 26 1.29 24.19 10.20
CA THR A 26 2.59 23.56 10.46
C THR A 26 2.42 22.20 11.14
N ALA A 27 1.52 22.08 12.11
CA ALA A 27 1.19 20.79 12.74
C ALA A 27 0.67 19.77 11.72
N ASN A 28 -0.17 20.20 10.76
CA ASN A 28 -0.63 19.33 9.68
C ASN A 28 0.51 18.84 8.79
N LYS A 29 1.52 19.67 8.51
CA LYS A 29 2.72 19.24 7.76
C LYS A 29 3.40 18.07 8.47
N SER A 30 3.65 18.18 9.77
CA SER A 30 4.26 17.10 10.56
C SER A 30 3.41 15.83 10.57
N LYS A 31 2.09 15.95 10.78
CA LYS A 31 1.15 14.81 10.73
C LYS A 31 1.15 14.13 9.36
N ALA A 32 1.22 14.88 8.27
CA ALA A 32 1.28 14.34 6.91
C ALA A 32 2.54 13.50 6.68
N TYR A 33 3.71 13.98 7.12
CA TYR A 33 4.97 13.22 7.01
C TYR A 33 4.97 11.97 7.89
N ALA A 34 4.51 12.07 9.14
CA ALA A 34 4.36 10.92 10.02
C ALA A 34 3.42 9.87 9.40
N SER A 35 2.29 10.32 8.84
CA SER A 35 1.37 9.44 8.12
C SER A 35 2.05 8.72 6.96
N ARG A 36 2.80 9.45 6.13
CA ARG A 36 3.55 8.87 5.01
C ARG A 36 4.56 7.82 5.46
N SER A 37 5.29 8.06 6.55
CA SER A 37 6.23 7.07 7.12
C SER A 37 5.53 5.74 7.41
N ILE A 38 4.38 5.79 8.11
CA ILE A 38 3.62 4.59 8.48
C ILE A 38 3.10 3.86 7.22
N ILE A 39 2.68 4.58 6.17
CA ILE A 39 2.28 3.97 4.89
C ILE A 39 3.43 3.19 4.28
N GLU A 40 4.62 3.79 4.19
CA GLU A 40 5.78 3.15 3.56
C GLU A 40 6.30 1.97 4.38
N GLU A 41 6.30 2.07 5.71
CA GLU A 41 6.62 0.94 6.59
C GLU A 41 5.63 -0.22 6.41
N ASN A 42 4.33 0.07 6.35
CA ASN A 42 3.31 -0.94 6.04
C ASN A 42 3.54 -1.58 4.68
N ARG A 43 3.88 -0.78 3.66
CA ARG A 43 4.19 -1.27 2.30
C ARG A 43 5.41 -2.20 2.31
N ALA A 44 6.48 -1.84 3.01
CA ALA A 44 7.66 -2.68 3.15
C ALA A 44 7.34 -4.03 3.81
N LEU A 45 6.51 -4.04 4.85
CA LEU A 45 6.08 -5.27 5.50
C LEU A 45 5.17 -6.13 4.61
N ILE A 46 4.29 -5.51 3.81
CA ILE A 46 3.49 -6.23 2.83
C ILE A 46 4.40 -6.93 1.81
N LEU A 47 5.41 -6.23 1.29
CA LEU A 47 6.37 -6.81 0.36
C LEU A 47 7.15 -7.96 0.99
N LYS A 48 7.61 -7.81 2.25
CA LYS A 48 8.21 -8.90 3.01
C LYS A 48 7.29 -10.13 3.08
N ASN A 49 6.01 -9.92 3.38
CA ASN A 49 5.03 -11.00 3.44
C ASN A 49 4.83 -11.66 2.07
N TYR A 50 4.79 -10.89 0.98
CA TYR A 50 4.69 -11.43 -0.37
C TYR A 50 5.88 -12.31 -0.73
N THR A 51 7.11 -11.84 -0.48
CA THR A 51 8.31 -12.64 -0.70
C THR A 51 8.26 -13.94 0.11
N ALA A 52 7.90 -13.87 1.40
CA ALA A 52 7.84 -15.04 2.26
C ALA A 52 6.77 -16.06 1.82
N ALA A 53 5.58 -15.60 1.42
CA ALA A 53 4.46 -16.45 1.01
C ALA A 53 4.64 -17.02 -0.41
N PHE A 54 4.98 -16.16 -1.37
CA PHE A 54 5.01 -16.52 -2.79
C PHE A 54 6.35 -17.09 -3.25
N MET A 55 7.49 -16.50 -2.85
CA MET A 55 8.79 -17.02 -3.28
C MET A 55 9.27 -18.17 -2.40
N GLY A 56 9.00 -18.11 -1.09
CA GLY A 56 9.40 -19.17 -0.14
C GLY A 56 8.38 -20.30 -0.06
N ASN A 57 7.28 -20.06 0.66
CA ASN A 57 6.34 -21.11 1.02
C ASN A 57 5.74 -21.82 -0.19
N ARG A 58 5.31 -21.06 -1.20
CA ARG A 58 4.67 -21.64 -2.39
C ARG A 58 5.59 -22.54 -3.19
N GLN A 59 6.87 -22.19 -3.33
CA GLN A 59 7.83 -23.05 -4.04
C GLN A 59 8.01 -24.37 -3.33
N LEU A 60 8.19 -24.34 -2.00
CA LEU A 60 8.28 -25.56 -1.19
C LEU A 60 6.99 -26.40 -1.24
N ALA A 61 5.82 -25.75 -1.18
CA ALA A 61 4.54 -26.44 -1.26
C ALA A 61 4.30 -27.09 -2.64
N ASN A 62 4.70 -26.42 -3.72
CA ASN A 62 4.64 -26.97 -5.07
C ASN A 62 5.58 -28.17 -5.23
N GLN A 63 6.83 -28.06 -4.72
CA GLN A 63 7.77 -29.17 -4.75
C GLN A 63 7.22 -30.39 -3.99
N ASN A 64 6.65 -30.17 -2.80
CA ASN A 64 5.96 -31.23 -2.06
C ASN A 64 4.83 -31.88 -2.88
N THR A 65 4.07 -31.08 -3.63
CA THR A 65 3.00 -31.61 -4.50
C THR A 65 3.60 -32.50 -5.57
N ASP A 66 4.61 -32.01 -6.29
CA ASP A 66 5.28 -32.77 -7.35
C ASP A 66 5.87 -34.08 -6.83
N ASP A 67 6.50 -34.07 -5.64
CA ASP A 67 7.10 -35.26 -5.03
C ASP A 67 6.05 -36.29 -4.58
N ILE A 68 4.88 -35.83 -4.08
CA ILE A 68 3.76 -36.74 -3.76
C ILE A 68 3.29 -37.49 -5.01
N PHE A 69 3.09 -36.77 -6.11
CA PHE A 69 2.61 -37.39 -7.35
C PHE A 69 3.66 -38.28 -8.00
N ARG A 70 4.95 -37.91 -7.94
CA ARG A 70 6.06 -38.78 -8.34
C ARG A 70 6.11 -40.08 -7.53
N ASN A 71 5.98 -39.99 -6.21
CA ASN A 71 5.93 -41.18 -5.34
C ASN A 71 4.74 -42.08 -5.71
N ARG A 72 3.56 -41.50 -5.96
CA ARG A 72 2.37 -42.26 -6.36
C ARG A 72 2.58 -42.95 -7.70
N GLN A 73 3.13 -42.24 -8.69
CA GLN A 73 3.39 -42.80 -10.01
C GLN A 73 4.41 -43.95 -9.94
N ALA A 74 5.51 -43.76 -9.22
CA ALA A 74 6.53 -44.80 -9.06
C ALA A 74 5.98 -46.06 -8.39
N LEU A 75 5.11 -45.90 -7.38
CA LEU A 75 4.44 -47.01 -6.72
C LEU A 75 3.45 -47.74 -7.64
N LEU A 76 2.61 -47.02 -8.38
CA LEU A 76 1.64 -47.65 -9.29
C LEU A 76 2.36 -48.38 -10.42
N SER A 77 3.43 -47.80 -10.98
CA SER A 77 4.23 -48.41 -12.03
C SER A 77 5.04 -49.64 -11.60
N SER A 78 5.19 -49.89 -10.30
CA SER A 78 5.90 -51.08 -9.79
C SER A 78 4.98 -52.24 -9.44
N ILE A 79 3.66 -52.11 -9.62
CA ILE A 79 2.71 -53.19 -9.35
C ILE A 79 2.80 -54.20 -10.49
N GLU A 80 3.18 -55.44 -10.17
CA GLU A 80 3.14 -56.56 -11.11
C GLU A 80 1.68 -56.96 -11.39
N THR A 81 1.39 -57.21 -12.66
CA THR A 81 0.05 -57.58 -13.15
C THR A 81 0.12 -58.89 -13.93
N SER A 82 -0.89 -59.74 -13.74
CA SER A 82 -0.94 -61.11 -14.28
C SER A 82 -2.01 -61.29 -15.35
N SER A 83 -2.81 -60.24 -15.61
CA SER A 83 -3.90 -60.26 -16.59
C SER A 83 -4.20 -58.86 -17.13
N ASP A 84 -4.82 -58.80 -18.30
CA ASP A 84 -5.28 -57.55 -18.92
C ASP A 84 -6.22 -56.73 -18.00
N VAL A 85 -6.98 -57.40 -17.12
CA VAL A 85 -7.87 -56.71 -16.17
C VAL A 85 -7.04 -55.97 -15.11
N GLU A 86 -5.98 -56.58 -14.60
CA GLU A 86 -5.07 -55.97 -13.63
C GLU A 86 -4.24 -54.85 -14.27
N GLU A 87 -3.77 -55.03 -15.51
CA GLU A 87 -3.08 -53.99 -16.28
C GLU A 87 -3.97 -52.75 -16.49
N ASN A 88 -5.21 -52.96 -16.93
CA ASN A 88 -6.18 -51.89 -17.11
C ASN A 88 -6.50 -51.17 -15.79
N PHE A 89 -6.57 -51.91 -14.67
CA PHE A 89 -6.76 -51.31 -13.36
C PHE A 89 -5.61 -50.38 -13.00
N VAL A 90 -4.35 -50.84 -13.09
CA VAL A 90 -3.16 -50.00 -12.80
C VAL A 90 -3.09 -48.78 -13.74
N ALA A 91 -3.32 -48.98 -15.04
CA ALA A 91 -3.33 -47.90 -16.02
C ALA A 91 -4.43 -46.85 -15.71
N SER A 92 -5.62 -47.29 -15.30
CA SER A 92 -6.71 -46.39 -14.91
C SER A 92 -6.37 -45.57 -13.65
N MET A 93 -5.71 -46.18 -12.66
CA MET A 93 -5.23 -45.49 -11.45
C MET A 93 -4.15 -44.45 -11.75
N ILE A 94 -3.26 -44.73 -12.72
CA ILE A 94 -2.25 -43.76 -13.19
C ILE A 94 -2.93 -42.57 -13.86
N ASN A 95 -3.95 -42.83 -14.69
CA ASN A 95 -4.72 -41.75 -15.33
C ASN A 95 -5.45 -40.88 -14.30
N GLU A 96 -6.10 -41.50 -13.30
CA GLU A 96 -6.73 -40.79 -12.18
C GLU A 96 -5.72 -39.91 -11.43
N ALA A 97 -4.55 -40.46 -11.08
CA ALA A 97 -3.49 -39.71 -10.40
C ALA A 97 -2.97 -38.52 -11.23
N ASN A 98 -2.87 -38.67 -12.55
CA ASN A 98 -2.49 -37.57 -13.44
C ASN A 98 -3.57 -36.49 -13.52
N LEU A 99 -4.85 -36.89 -13.57
CA LEU A 99 -5.97 -35.95 -13.56
C LEU A 99 -6.03 -35.18 -12.24
N ASP A 100 -5.91 -35.84 -11.08
CA ASP A 100 -5.81 -35.20 -9.76
C ASP A 100 -4.73 -34.10 -9.74
N PHE A 101 -3.55 -34.40 -10.28
CA PHE A 101 -2.45 -33.43 -10.36
C PHE A 101 -2.80 -32.25 -11.25
N LEU A 102 -3.34 -32.52 -12.45
CA LEU A 102 -3.70 -31.48 -13.42
C LEU A 102 -4.83 -30.59 -12.90
N GLU A 103 -5.84 -31.15 -12.24
CA GLU A 103 -6.91 -30.40 -11.58
C GLU A 103 -6.36 -29.47 -10.50
N HIS A 104 -5.48 -29.99 -9.64
CA HIS A 104 -4.81 -29.17 -8.63
C HIS A 104 -4.00 -28.03 -9.26
N ARG A 105 -3.23 -28.31 -10.32
CA ARG A 105 -2.45 -27.31 -11.06
C ARG A 105 -3.34 -26.26 -11.73
N ALA A 106 -4.48 -26.66 -12.31
CA ALA A 106 -5.43 -25.74 -12.93
C ALA A 106 -6.04 -24.78 -11.88
N ALA A 107 -6.46 -25.30 -10.73
CA ALA A 107 -6.98 -24.49 -9.62
C ALA A 107 -5.91 -23.51 -9.09
N LEU A 108 -4.66 -23.97 -8.98
CA LEU A 108 -3.54 -23.15 -8.55
C LEU A 108 -3.24 -22.00 -9.55
N ASN A 109 -3.34 -22.26 -10.85
CA ASN A 109 -3.19 -21.25 -11.90
C ASN A 109 -4.29 -20.20 -11.83
N ALA A 110 -5.56 -20.62 -11.66
CA ALA A 110 -6.67 -19.69 -11.48
C ALA A 110 -6.47 -18.77 -10.26
N ALA A 111 -5.95 -19.31 -9.15
CA ALA A 111 -5.62 -18.51 -7.98
C ALA A 111 -4.48 -17.50 -8.23
N VAL A 112 -3.50 -17.81 -9.08
CA VAL A 112 -2.45 -16.86 -9.51
C VAL A 112 -3.04 -15.74 -10.33
N LEU A 113 -3.88 -16.08 -11.32
CA LEU A 113 -4.50 -15.10 -12.19
C LEU A 113 -5.32 -14.09 -11.37
N SER A 114 -6.12 -14.57 -10.42
CA SER A 114 -6.87 -13.69 -9.50
C SER A 114 -5.97 -12.80 -8.64
N ALA A 115 -4.79 -13.26 -8.25
CA ALA A 115 -3.81 -12.44 -7.55
C ALA A 115 -3.18 -11.39 -8.48
N ASN A 116 -2.86 -11.76 -9.71
CA ASN A 116 -2.29 -10.86 -10.73
C ASN A 116 -3.27 -9.74 -11.08
N ASP A 117 -4.57 -10.02 -11.22
CA ASP A 117 -5.59 -8.99 -11.46
C ASP A 117 -5.57 -7.91 -10.37
N LYS A 118 -5.44 -8.32 -9.11
CA LYS A 118 -5.32 -7.39 -7.98
C LYS A 118 -4.02 -6.60 -8.02
N MET A 119 -2.90 -7.21 -8.44
CA MET A 119 -1.63 -6.53 -8.59
C MET A 119 -1.66 -5.47 -9.70
N ILE A 120 -2.34 -5.76 -10.82
CA ILE A 120 -2.57 -4.79 -11.90
C ILE A 120 -3.37 -3.60 -11.37
N ALA A 121 -4.46 -3.85 -10.63
CA ALA A 121 -5.24 -2.78 -10.01
C ALA A 121 -4.41 -1.94 -9.03
N VAL A 122 -3.54 -2.56 -8.23
CA VAL A 122 -2.61 -1.83 -7.35
C VAL A 122 -1.64 -0.97 -8.14
N ASN A 123 -1.08 -1.48 -9.25
CA ASN A 123 -0.16 -0.71 -10.09
C ASN A 123 -0.84 0.51 -10.71
N ALA A 124 -2.09 0.38 -11.16
CA ALA A 124 -2.88 1.51 -11.65
C ALA A 124 -3.03 2.59 -10.56
N MET A 125 -3.41 2.20 -9.35
CA MET A 125 -3.51 3.15 -8.22
C MET A 125 -2.17 3.82 -7.88
N LEU A 126 -1.04 3.12 -8.02
CA LEU A 126 0.28 3.71 -7.79
C LEU A 126 0.65 4.75 -8.86
N ILE A 127 0.25 4.52 -10.10
CA ILE A 127 0.42 5.50 -11.19
C ILE A 127 -0.42 6.75 -10.89
N GLU A 128 -1.69 6.58 -10.52
CA GLU A 128 -2.57 7.70 -10.15
C GLU A 128 -2.02 8.53 -8.98
N ILE A 129 -1.44 7.85 -7.97
CA ILE A 129 -0.77 8.53 -6.85
C ILE A 129 0.42 9.37 -7.35
N ASN A 130 1.21 8.84 -8.28
CA ASN A 130 2.33 9.57 -8.86
C ASN A 130 1.87 10.80 -9.65
N ASP A 131 0.82 10.67 -10.46
CA ASP A 131 0.26 11.78 -11.22
C ASP A 131 -0.27 12.89 -10.31
N ALA A 132 -0.94 12.53 -9.21
CA ALA A 132 -1.39 13.50 -8.21
C ALA A 132 -0.22 14.24 -7.54
N ILE A 133 0.90 13.56 -7.26
CA ILE A 133 2.11 14.17 -6.71
C ILE A 133 2.71 15.15 -7.73
N MET A 134 2.81 14.74 -9.00
CA MET A 134 3.36 15.58 -10.06
C MET A 134 2.51 16.84 -10.28
N ALA A 135 1.18 16.71 -10.29
CA ALA A 135 0.27 17.86 -10.36
C ALA A 135 0.44 18.81 -9.16
N ALA A 136 0.60 18.27 -7.94
CA ALA A 136 0.86 19.08 -6.76
C ALA A 136 2.21 19.83 -6.85
N ASN A 137 3.26 19.17 -7.35
CA ASN A 137 4.58 19.77 -7.56
C ASN A 137 4.53 20.91 -8.59
N GLU A 138 3.80 20.72 -9.70
CA GLU A 138 3.58 21.78 -10.68
C GLU A 138 2.88 23.01 -10.04
N GLY A 139 1.89 22.77 -9.18
CA GLY A 139 1.24 23.81 -8.39
C GLY A 139 2.22 24.59 -7.51
N ILE A 140 3.18 23.91 -6.88
CA ILE A 140 4.24 24.54 -6.07
C ILE A 140 5.12 25.43 -6.96
N VAL A 141 5.57 24.94 -8.10
CA VAL A 141 6.41 25.71 -9.04
C VAL A 141 5.68 26.96 -9.52
N LYS A 142 4.42 26.83 -9.94
CA LYS A 142 3.58 27.96 -10.38
C LYS A 142 3.38 28.99 -9.25
N PHE A 143 3.11 28.54 -8.03
CA PHE A 143 2.99 29.43 -6.87
C PHE A 143 4.29 30.18 -6.59
N ASN A 144 5.43 29.49 -6.58
CA ASN A 144 6.73 30.08 -6.35
C ASN A 144 7.08 31.12 -7.42
N ALA A 145 6.89 30.80 -8.71
CA ALA A 145 7.12 31.72 -9.81
C ALA A 145 6.30 33.01 -9.68
N LYS A 146 5.01 32.89 -9.31
CA LYS A 146 4.13 34.02 -9.07
C LYS A 146 4.61 34.91 -7.93
N GLU A 147 4.98 34.33 -6.78
CA GLU A 147 5.42 35.12 -5.64
C GLU A 147 6.82 35.74 -5.89
N ILE A 148 7.70 35.07 -6.64
CA ILE A 148 8.96 35.67 -7.11
C ILE A 148 8.68 36.90 -7.98
N ALA A 149 7.83 36.77 -9.01
CA ALA A 149 7.50 37.89 -9.90
C ALA A 149 6.91 39.08 -9.13
N LYS A 150 6.04 38.81 -8.15
CA LYS A 150 5.47 39.83 -7.27
C LYS A 150 6.53 40.47 -6.38
N ASN A 151 7.47 39.69 -5.83
CA ASN A 151 8.59 40.22 -5.06
C ASN A 151 9.49 41.11 -5.93
N THR A 152 9.79 40.70 -7.17
CA THR A 152 10.53 41.52 -8.14
C THR A 152 9.82 42.84 -8.41
N GLN A 153 8.50 42.83 -8.64
CA GLN A 153 7.73 44.07 -8.80
C GLN A 153 7.85 44.97 -7.56
N ILE A 154 7.80 44.39 -6.35
CA ILE A 154 7.94 45.16 -5.11
C ILE A 154 9.33 45.78 -5.00
N LEU A 155 10.38 45.01 -5.28
CA LEU A 155 11.78 45.49 -5.30
C LEU A 155 11.98 46.62 -6.30
N ASN A 156 11.32 46.54 -7.46
CA ASN A 156 11.35 47.57 -8.49
C ASN A 156 10.44 48.77 -8.20
N GLY A 157 9.96 48.94 -6.96
CA GLY A 157 9.24 50.13 -6.53
C GLY A 157 7.74 50.18 -6.90
N SER A 158 7.11 49.04 -7.22
CA SER A 158 5.66 49.01 -7.55
C SER A 158 4.76 49.44 -6.39
N LEU A 159 5.24 49.41 -5.14
CA LEU A 159 4.48 49.84 -3.98
C LEU A 159 4.44 51.36 -3.87
N LYS A 160 3.24 51.93 -3.72
CA LYS A 160 3.02 53.38 -3.52
C LYS A 160 2.36 53.67 -2.17
N PRO A 161 3.06 53.56 -1.02
CA PRO A 161 2.48 53.79 0.30
C PRO A 161 1.81 55.17 0.47
N LYS A 162 2.35 56.22 -0.18
CA LYS A 162 1.78 57.58 -0.17
C LYS A 162 0.35 57.65 -0.72
N SER A 163 -0.08 56.68 -1.52
CA SER A 163 -1.45 56.58 -2.07
C SER A 163 -2.42 55.77 -1.20
N ALA A 164 -1.99 55.31 -0.02
CA ALA A 164 -2.82 54.52 0.87
C ALA A 164 -3.93 55.36 1.51
N THR A 165 -5.12 54.78 1.61
CA THR A 165 -6.26 55.40 2.31
C THR A 165 -6.79 54.49 3.41
N PRO A 166 -7.43 55.04 4.47
CA PRO A 166 -8.07 54.22 5.49
C PRO A 166 -9.08 53.23 4.92
N ALA A 167 -9.85 53.60 3.89
CA ALA A 167 -10.82 52.73 3.23
C ALA A 167 -10.16 51.54 2.51
N LYS A 168 -9.12 51.79 1.68
CA LYS A 168 -8.39 50.72 0.98
C LYS A 168 -7.72 49.75 1.95
N ASN A 169 -7.16 50.26 3.04
CA ASN A 169 -6.57 49.43 4.09
C ASN A 169 -7.63 48.60 4.81
N ALA A 170 -8.78 49.18 5.15
CA ALA A 170 -9.89 48.46 5.78
C ALA A 170 -10.39 47.29 4.92
N ALA A 171 -10.53 47.51 3.60
CA ALA A 171 -10.90 46.46 2.65
C ALA A 171 -9.88 45.31 2.64
N ARG A 172 -8.58 45.62 2.58
CA ARG A 172 -7.51 44.61 2.64
C ARG A 172 -7.51 43.85 3.98
N VAL A 173 -7.72 44.55 5.09
CA VAL A 173 -7.80 43.97 6.44
C VAL A 173 -8.98 43.01 6.54
N LYS A 174 -10.16 43.39 6.05
CA LYS A 174 -11.35 42.51 5.99
C LYS A 174 -11.09 41.26 5.14
N LYS A 175 -10.47 41.42 3.96
CA LYS A 175 -10.10 40.29 3.09
C LYS A 175 -9.12 39.34 3.79
N ASN A 176 -8.12 39.88 4.48
CA ASN A 176 -7.14 39.06 5.21
C ASN A 176 -7.78 38.32 6.39
N ALA A 177 -8.72 38.93 7.12
CA ALA A 177 -9.46 38.27 8.19
C ALA A 177 -10.24 37.06 7.65
N ALA A 178 -11.01 37.26 6.57
CA ALA A 178 -11.78 36.19 5.93
C ALA A 178 -10.88 35.04 5.44
N ARG A 179 -9.73 35.37 4.83
CA ARG A 179 -8.72 34.37 4.41
C ARG A 179 -8.16 33.60 5.59
N GLY A 180 -7.81 34.26 6.69
CA GLY A 180 -7.33 33.61 7.91
C GLY A 180 -8.33 32.58 8.44
N THR A 181 -9.62 32.95 8.54
CA THR A 181 -10.69 32.03 8.92
C THR A 181 -10.82 30.84 7.97
N ALA A 182 -10.77 31.07 6.66
CA ALA A 182 -10.88 30.01 5.66
C ALA A 182 -9.70 29.02 5.75
N ILE A 183 -8.46 29.52 5.87
CA ILE A 183 -7.28 28.68 6.04
C ILE A 183 -7.37 27.88 7.35
N GLY A 184 -7.85 28.50 8.44
CA GLY A 184 -8.06 27.81 9.72
C GLY A 184 -9.07 26.67 9.62
N LYS A 185 -10.18 26.86 8.89
CA LYS A 185 -11.17 25.79 8.63
C LYS A 185 -10.56 24.65 7.80
N ALA A 186 -9.82 24.97 6.74
CA ALA A 186 -9.15 23.98 5.91
C ALA A 186 -8.10 23.20 6.72
N ALA A 187 -7.31 23.88 7.56
CA ALA A 187 -6.33 23.23 8.42
C ALA A 187 -7.00 22.26 9.42
N ALA A 188 -8.12 22.66 10.05
CA ALA A 188 -8.85 21.78 10.95
C ALA A 188 -9.42 20.54 10.24
N ALA A 189 -10.02 20.72 9.05
CA ALA A 189 -10.53 19.63 8.25
C ALA A 189 -9.42 18.64 7.83
N ASN A 190 -8.28 19.16 7.39
CA ASN A 190 -7.11 18.34 7.05
C ASN A 190 -6.59 17.56 8.26
N SER A 191 -6.53 18.17 9.43
CA SER A 191 -6.09 17.48 10.66
C SER A 191 -7.00 16.31 11.00
N LYS A 192 -8.33 16.51 10.95
CA LYS A 192 -9.31 15.43 11.21
C LYS A 192 -9.17 14.28 10.21
N LYS A 193 -8.93 14.60 8.93
CA LYS A 193 -8.66 13.60 7.90
C LYS A 193 -7.37 12.82 8.19
N MET A 194 -6.30 13.49 8.61
CA MET A 194 -5.05 12.84 9.00
C MET A 194 -5.22 11.90 10.20
N ASP A 195 -6.04 12.27 11.18
CA ASP A 195 -6.32 11.40 12.34
C ASP A 195 -7.05 10.12 11.89
N THR A 196 -8.02 10.25 10.99
CA THR A 196 -8.75 9.10 10.41
C THR A 196 -7.83 8.18 9.59
N LEU A 197 -6.95 8.77 8.78
CA LEU A 197 -5.95 8.01 8.03
C LEU A 197 -5.01 7.26 8.98
N THR A 198 -4.57 7.91 10.06
CA THR A 198 -3.69 7.30 11.06
C THR A 198 -4.30 6.05 11.69
N SER A 199 -5.56 6.12 12.11
CA SER A 199 -6.26 4.94 12.64
C SER A 199 -6.37 3.81 11.61
N SER A 200 -6.66 4.15 10.35
CA SER A 200 -6.76 3.16 9.27
C SER A 200 -5.42 2.46 8.99
N MET A 201 -4.31 3.22 8.99
CA MET A 201 -2.97 2.68 8.79
C MET A 201 -2.53 1.76 9.94
N GLN A 202 -2.89 2.08 11.17
CA GLN A 202 -2.62 1.22 12.33
C GLN A 202 -3.45 -0.08 12.29
N ALA A 203 -4.71 0.00 11.85
CA ALA A 203 -5.52 -1.19 11.64
C ALA A 203 -4.91 -2.09 10.54
N ASN A 204 -4.43 -1.50 9.45
CA ASN A 204 -3.70 -2.22 8.41
C ASN A 204 -2.42 -2.86 8.95
N ARG A 205 -1.63 -2.15 9.76
CA ARG A 205 -0.41 -2.69 10.41
C ARG A 205 -0.70 -3.98 11.17
N LYS A 206 -1.71 -3.98 12.04
CA LYS A 206 -2.12 -5.16 12.82
C LYS A 206 -2.50 -6.35 11.92
N ARG A 207 -3.15 -6.09 10.79
CA ARG A 207 -3.51 -7.14 9.82
C ARG A 207 -2.28 -7.70 9.10
N ILE A 208 -1.31 -6.85 8.77
CA ILE A 208 -0.05 -7.24 8.12
C ILE A 208 0.79 -8.13 9.05
N GLU A 209 0.87 -7.77 10.34
CA GLU A 209 1.60 -8.56 11.35
C GLU A 209 0.95 -9.93 11.57
N LYS A 210 -0.37 -9.99 11.75
CA LYS A 210 -1.11 -11.25 11.84
C LYS A 210 -0.96 -12.13 10.59
N ASN A 211 -0.84 -11.52 9.41
CA ASN A 211 -0.57 -12.25 8.18
C ASN A 211 0.85 -12.85 8.21
N ALA A 212 1.85 -12.09 8.66
CA ALA A 212 3.22 -12.58 8.79
C ALA A 212 3.31 -13.82 9.70
N GLU A 213 2.61 -13.80 10.84
CA GLU A 213 2.51 -14.95 11.75
C GLU A 213 1.93 -16.19 11.05
N LYS A 214 0.81 -16.03 10.34
CA LYS A 214 0.18 -17.12 9.59
C LYS A 214 1.09 -17.68 8.48
N ILE A 215 1.86 -16.82 7.81
CA ILE A 215 2.84 -17.24 6.80
C ILE A 215 3.92 -18.12 7.44
N MET A 216 4.41 -17.76 8.62
CA MET A 216 5.40 -18.56 9.34
C MET A 216 4.83 -19.90 9.81
N GLN A 217 3.61 -19.92 10.35
CA GLN A 217 2.93 -21.16 10.73
C GLN A 217 2.78 -22.10 9.53
N ARG A 218 2.25 -21.59 8.40
CA ARG A 218 2.13 -22.37 7.16
C ARG A 218 3.47 -22.89 6.65
N ARG A 219 4.56 -22.14 6.83
CA ARG A 219 5.90 -22.60 6.47
C ARG A 219 6.30 -23.84 7.28
N ALA A 220 6.02 -23.84 8.58
CA ALA A 220 6.29 -24.99 9.43
C ALA A 220 5.50 -26.22 8.98
N ASP A 221 4.23 -26.05 8.63
CA ASP A 221 3.39 -27.13 8.10
C ASP A 221 3.93 -27.68 6.77
N ILE A 222 4.37 -26.81 5.86
CA ILE A 222 4.95 -27.20 4.57
C ILE A 222 6.25 -27.99 4.78
N VAL A 223 7.11 -27.57 5.71
CA VAL A 223 8.35 -28.29 6.05
C VAL A 223 8.03 -29.65 6.68
N LYS A 224 7.03 -29.72 7.56
CA LYS A 224 6.56 -30.99 8.13
C LYS A 224 6.05 -31.94 7.04
N ASN A 225 5.27 -31.43 6.09
CA ASN A 225 4.82 -32.21 4.93
C ASN A 225 6.01 -32.72 4.12
N SER A 226 7.02 -31.89 3.87
CA SER A 226 8.24 -32.30 3.15
C SER A 226 8.92 -33.50 3.84
N SER A 227 9.07 -33.45 5.16
CA SER A 227 9.63 -34.58 5.93
C SER A 227 8.79 -35.86 5.82
N ASN A 228 7.45 -35.74 5.85
CA ASN A 228 6.56 -36.89 5.69
C ASN A 228 6.66 -37.48 4.27
N ILE A 229 6.82 -36.64 3.25
CA ILE A 229 6.97 -37.05 1.86
C ILE A 229 8.29 -37.80 1.67
N SER A 230 9.39 -37.33 2.27
CA SER A 230 10.67 -38.06 2.23
C SER A 230 10.56 -39.46 2.84
N LYS A 231 9.87 -39.59 4.00
CA LYS A 231 9.60 -40.91 4.60
C LYS A 231 8.71 -41.78 3.72
N ASN A 232 7.73 -41.19 3.05
CA ASN A 232 6.91 -41.92 2.08
C ASN A 232 7.74 -42.39 0.89
N GLN A 233 8.66 -41.55 0.40
CA GLN A 233 9.57 -41.89 -0.69
C GLN A 233 10.49 -43.07 -0.32
N GLU A 234 11.03 -43.12 0.90
CA GLU A 234 11.80 -44.28 1.39
C GLU A 234 10.98 -45.58 1.37
N ARG A 235 9.69 -45.50 1.74
CA ARG A 235 8.79 -46.66 1.72
C ARG A 235 8.47 -47.09 0.29
N VAL A 236 8.21 -46.13 -0.60
CA VAL A 236 7.97 -46.40 -2.03
C VAL A 236 9.22 -47.02 -2.66
N ALA A 237 10.41 -46.50 -2.39
CA ALA A 237 11.66 -47.07 -2.88
C ALA A 237 11.84 -48.53 -2.48
N LYS A 238 11.54 -48.89 -1.23
CA LYS A 238 11.57 -50.29 -0.77
C LYS A 238 10.55 -51.15 -1.52
N ALA A 239 9.33 -50.65 -1.70
CA ALA A 239 8.27 -51.38 -2.41
C ALA A 239 8.60 -51.63 -3.90
N ILE A 240 9.37 -50.75 -4.53
CA ILE A 240 9.81 -50.91 -5.93
C ILE A 240 10.91 -51.98 -6.06
N THR A 241 11.75 -52.15 -5.04
CA THR A 241 12.87 -53.11 -5.05
C THR A 241 12.55 -54.47 -4.41
N SER A 242 11.33 -54.64 -3.90
CA SER A 242 10.86 -55.89 -3.27
C SER A 242 10.22 -56.78 -4.32
#